data_AF-E2NGW8-F1
#
_entry.id   AF-E2NGW8-F1
#
_cell.length_a   1.000
_cell.length_b   1.000
_cell.length_c   1.000
_cell.angle_alpha   90.00
_cell.angle_beta   90.00
_cell.angle_gamma   90.00
#
_symmetry.space_group_name_H-M   'P 1'
#
loop_
_entity.id
_entity.type
_entity.pdbx_description
1 polymer ?
#
loop_
_entity_poly.entity_id
_entity_poly.type
_entity_poly.pdbx_seq_one_letter_code
_entity_poly.pdbx_strand_id
1 'polypeptide(L)'
;WFNNPDHEKNFVQTSFKLTPHVDPYTSQYDFDQMNDGWFVTAMPDLNQKNPHVYRYLVQNSFWWIEYANIDGIRMDTYPYADYDAMSNWMKELNEEYPNYNTVGETWVTEPAYTAWWQMDSKLSAPKNSNLKTVMDFSFFDKINTAKNEQTETWFKGLDRVYNNFVYDFLYPNPTSVLAFIENHDTDRFLGEGDNLPMLKQASTLLLTTRRIPQLYYGTEIMMNGVKSKSDGYVRKDFPGGWTGDTETALTAAGRSKIQNECYNFYKTLLNWRKGNDVIAKGSMVQFMVQNGVYAYARQHEGKTVFVMLNGTDAETTVPLKFYKEILKDSKQGKDILSGKTVAFGESLTMGPRESLVIEL
;
A
#
# COMPACT_ATOMS: atom_id res chain seq x y z
N TRP A 1 -18.64 18.42 23.10
CA TRP A 1 -18.63 17.36 22.09
C TRP A 1 -17.62 17.65 20.99
N PHE A 2 -17.52 18.90 20.52
CA PHE A 2 -16.56 19.29 19.48
C PHE A 2 -15.38 20.09 20.04
N ASN A 3 -14.24 20.01 19.37
CA ASN A 3 -13.17 21.00 19.51
C ASN A 3 -13.58 22.30 18.79
N ASN A 4 -13.02 23.44 19.21
CA ASN A 4 -13.37 24.77 18.66
C ASN A 4 -14.89 25.02 18.53
N PRO A 5 -15.68 24.88 19.63
CA PRO A 5 -17.14 24.91 19.56
C PRO A 5 -17.70 26.26 19.10
N ASP A 6 -16.94 27.35 19.19
CA ASP A 6 -17.26 28.68 18.72
C ASP A 6 -16.92 28.92 17.23
N HIS A 7 -16.79 27.84 16.45
CA HIS A 7 -16.48 27.82 15.00
C HIS A 7 -17.28 28.82 14.13
N GLU A 8 -18.51 29.18 14.49
CA GLU A 8 -19.29 30.21 13.77
C GLU A 8 -18.62 31.59 13.79
N LYS A 9 -17.84 31.88 14.84
CA LYS A 9 -17.11 33.14 15.02
C LYS A 9 -15.61 32.96 14.82
N ASN A 10 -15.07 31.80 15.20
CA ASN A 10 -13.65 31.50 15.20
C ASN A 10 -13.41 30.09 14.60
N PHE A 11 -13.65 29.94 13.30
CA PHE A 11 -13.37 28.69 12.60
C PHE A 11 -11.85 28.42 12.59
N VAL A 12 -11.45 27.26 13.11
CA VAL A 12 -10.07 26.77 13.05
C VAL A 12 -10.05 25.57 12.12
N GLN A 13 -9.36 25.71 10.99
CA GLN A 13 -9.11 24.60 10.08
C GLN A 13 -7.82 23.88 10.46
N THR A 14 -7.80 22.57 10.32
CA THR A 14 -6.55 21.82 10.45
C THR A 14 -5.54 22.24 9.39
N SER A 15 -4.24 22.19 9.74
CA SER A 15 -3.15 22.55 8.84
C SER A 15 -2.93 21.52 7.71
N PHE A 16 -3.55 20.34 7.83
CA PHE A 16 -3.31 19.15 7.01
C PHE A 16 -1.86 18.63 7.07
N LYS A 17 -1.03 19.16 7.98
CA LYS A 17 0.35 18.76 8.19
C LYS A 17 0.42 17.87 9.41
N LEU A 18 0.74 16.60 9.19
CA LEU A 18 0.68 15.56 10.22
C LEU A 18 1.99 15.38 11.01
N THR A 19 3.07 15.98 10.53
CA THR A 19 4.41 15.93 11.15
C THR A 19 4.52 16.55 12.56
N PRO A 20 3.67 17.50 13.02
CA PRO A 20 3.70 18.00 14.39
C PRO A 20 3.71 16.92 15.48
N HIS A 21 3.09 15.75 15.25
CA HIS A 21 3.12 14.62 16.19
C HIS A 21 4.53 14.13 16.56
N VAL A 22 5.48 14.25 15.63
CA VAL A 22 6.82 13.68 15.76
C VAL A 22 7.93 14.73 15.72
N ASP A 23 7.58 16.00 15.52
CA ASP A 23 8.53 17.09 15.44
C ASP A 23 8.97 17.53 16.85
N PRO A 24 10.25 17.35 17.22
CA PRO A 24 10.74 17.74 18.54
C PRO A 24 10.79 19.27 18.74
N TYR A 25 10.58 20.06 17.67
CA TYR A 25 10.57 21.52 17.69
C TYR A 25 9.18 22.10 17.42
N THR A 26 8.14 21.25 17.47
CA THR A 26 6.78 21.68 17.12
C THR A 26 6.30 22.80 18.02
N SER A 27 5.65 23.80 17.43
CA SER A 27 4.99 24.85 18.20
C SER A 27 3.65 24.33 18.72
N GLN A 28 3.25 24.77 19.93
CA GLN A 28 1.93 24.41 20.47
C GLN A 28 0.81 24.86 19.53
N TYR A 29 0.98 26.02 18.88
CA TYR A 29 0.02 26.54 17.90
C TYR A 29 -0.18 25.57 16.74
N ASP A 30 0.90 25.08 16.10
CA ASP A 30 0.79 24.18 14.96
C ASP A 30 0.22 22.81 15.36
N PHE A 31 0.60 22.32 16.54
CA PHE A 31 0.05 21.09 17.10
C PHE A 31 -1.46 21.18 17.35
N ASP A 32 -1.91 22.27 18.00
CA ASP A 32 -3.33 22.49 18.29
C ASP A 32 -4.14 22.69 17.01
N GLN A 33 -3.61 23.43 16.03
CA GLN A 33 -4.26 23.56 14.73
C GLN A 33 -4.39 22.21 14.04
N MET A 34 -3.34 21.40 14.01
CA MET A 34 -3.40 20.07 13.38
C MET A 34 -4.40 19.15 14.08
N ASN A 35 -4.33 19.02 15.41
CA ASN A 35 -5.03 17.98 16.18
C ASN A 35 -6.47 18.35 16.56
N ASP A 36 -6.73 19.64 16.85
CA ASP A 36 -8.04 20.08 17.36
C ASP A 36 -8.80 20.94 16.29
N GLY A 37 -8.17 21.20 15.14
CA GLY A 37 -8.76 21.93 14.01
C GLY A 37 -9.71 21.08 13.18
N TRP A 38 -10.77 21.71 12.65
CA TRP A 38 -11.75 21.03 11.80
C TRP A 38 -11.18 20.77 10.41
N PHE A 39 -11.53 19.63 9.81
CA PHE A 39 -11.03 19.30 8.46
C PHE A 39 -11.54 20.33 7.42
N VAL A 40 -12.84 20.59 7.45
CA VAL A 40 -13.54 21.62 6.68
C VAL A 40 -14.72 22.15 7.51
N THR A 41 -15.35 23.25 7.09
CA THR A 41 -16.47 23.87 7.81
C THR A 41 -17.68 22.95 8.01
N ALA A 42 -17.85 21.94 7.14
CA ALA A 42 -18.92 20.96 7.23
C ALA A 42 -18.59 19.72 8.08
N MET A 43 -17.36 19.62 8.62
CA MET A 43 -16.88 18.47 9.39
C MET A 43 -16.42 18.92 10.79
N PRO A 44 -17.35 19.05 11.75
CA PRO A 44 -17.02 19.33 13.15
C PRO A 44 -16.03 18.33 13.73
N ASP A 45 -14.91 18.82 14.25
CA ASP A 45 -13.93 17.96 14.89
C ASP A 45 -14.40 17.51 16.27
N LEU A 46 -14.39 16.20 16.52
CA LEU A 46 -14.86 15.60 17.76
C LEU A 46 -13.80 15.76 18.85
N ASN A 47 -14.19 16.27 20.02
CA ASN A 47 -13.29 16.34 21.17
C ASN A 47 -13.22 14.99 21.88
N GLN A 48 -12.25 14.14 21.52
CA GLN A 48 -12.10 12.80 22.11
C GLN A 48 -11.53 12.84 23.55
N LYS A 49 -11.03 13.99 24.02
CA LYS A 49 -10.66 14.20 25.44
C LYS A 49 -11.90 14.22 26.34
N ASN A 50 -13.10 14.45 25.77
CA ASN A 50 -14.35 14.31 26.50
C ASN A 50 -14.72 12.82 26.68
N PRO A 51 -14.87 12.32 27.92
CA PRO A 51 -15.09 10.89 28.17
C PRO A 51 -16.39 10.35 27.57
N HIS A 52 -17.41 11.17 27.38
CA HIS A 52 -18.66 10.76 26.73
C HIS A 52 -18.49 10.57 25.22
N VAL A 53 -17.73 11.46 24.56
CA VAL A 53 -17.40 11.35 23.12
C VAL A 53 -16.54 10.11 22.90
N TYR A 54 -15.47 9.95 23.69
CA TYR A 54 -14.59 8.78 23.62
C TYR A 54 -15.37 7.47 23.79
N ARG A 55 -16.17 7.35 24.86
CA ARG A 55 -16.93 6.14 25.14
C ARG A 55 -17.95 5.82 24.05
N TYR A 56 -18.59 6.85 23.48
CA TYR A 56 -19.48 6.69 22.33
C TYR A 56 -18.75 6.06 21.12
N LEU A 57 -17.57 6.57 20.76
CA LEU A 57 -16.79 6.07 19.62
C LEU A 57 -16.29 4.63 19.82
N VAL A 58 -15.82 4.30 21.03
CA VAL A 58 -15.41 2.93 21.38
C VAL A 58 -16.61 1.97 21.27
N GLN A 59 -17.74 2.31 21.90
CA GLN A 59 -18.93 1.47 21.88
C GLN A 59 -19.50 1.32 20.47
N ASN A 60 -19.44 2.37 19.65
CA ASN A 60 -19.85 2.30 18.25
C ASN A 60 -18.96 1.33 17.45
N SER A 61 -17.65 1.35 17.71
CA SER A 61 -16.71 0.43 17.07
C SER A 61 -17.04 -1.02 17.42
N PHE A 62 -17.24 -1.32 18.71
CA PHE A 62 -17.63 -2.66 19.17
C PHE A 62 -18.97 -3.09 18.60
N TRP A 63 -19.94 -2.17 18.54
CA TRP A 63 -21.23 -2.46 17.95
C TRP A 63 -21.10 -2.88 16.49
N TRP A 64 -20.33 -2.17 15.67
CA TRP A 64 -20.12 -2.56 14.27
C TRP A 64 -19.37 -3.88 14.11
N ILE A 65 -18.35 -4.12 14.94
CA ILE A 65 -17.61 -5.38 14.97
C ILE A 65 -18.57 -6.54 15.25
N GLU A 66 -19.36 -6.46 16.31
CA GLU A 66 -20.26 -7.54 16.76
C GLU A 66 -21.51 -7.69 15.87
N TYR A 67 -22.13 -6.57 15.49
CA TYR A 67 -23.38 -6.58 14.74
C TYR A 67 -23.18 -7.05 13.29
N ALA A 68 -22.14 -6.53 12.63
CA ALA A 68 -21.88 -6.83 11.22
C ALA A 68 -20.83 -7.93 11.02
N ASN A 69 -20.16 -8.39 12.08
CA ASN A 69 -19.09 -9.39 12.04
C ASN A 69 -18.03 -9.05 10.98
N ILE A 70 -17.59 -7.78 10.96
CA ILE A 70 -16.50 -7.32 10.10
C ILE A 70 -15.17 -7.89 10.61
N ASP A 71 -14.18 -8.09 9.74
CA ASP A 71 -12.87 -8.71 10.09
C ASP A 71 -11.75 -7.69 10.38
N GLY A 72 -12.03 -6.40 10.18
CA GLY A 72 -11.06 -5.34 10.35
C GLY A 72 -11.63 -3.94 10.19
N ILE A 73 -10.90 -2.93 10.66
CA ILE A 73 -11.22 -1.51 10.47
C ILE A 73 -10.08 -0.84 9.69
N ARG A 74 -10.42 -0.08 8.64
CA ARG A 74 -9.55 0.98 8.11
C ARG A 74 -9.94 2.26 8.82
N MET A 75 -9.07 2.76 9.69
CA MET A 75 -9.29 3.99 10.44
C MET A 75 -8.81 5.18 9.60
N ASP A 76 -9.79 5.97 9.16
CA ASP A 76 -9.59 7.22 8.43
C ASP A 76 -8.80 8.23 9.27
N THR A 77 -8.05 9.12 8.60
CA THR A 77 -7.48 10.33 9.22
C THR A 77 -6.81 10.08 10.59
N TYR A 78 -6.09 8.96 10.72
CA TYR A 78 -5.64 8.43 12.02
C TYR A 78 -4.86 9.46 12.88
N PRO A 79 -3.92 10.25 12.31
CA PRO A 79 -3.18 11.25 13.08
C PRO A 79 -3.96 12.54 13.41
N TYR A 80 -5.18 12.73 12.93
CA TYR A 80 -5.95 13.93 13.28
C TYR A 80 -6.69 13.78 14.61
N ALA A 81 -7.02 12.56 15.03
CA ALA A 81 -7.62 12.32 16.32
C ALA A 81 -6.59 12.40 17.46
N ASP A 82 -7.06 12.80 18.65
CA ASP A 82 -6.22 12.87 19.85
C ASP A 82 -5.44 11.56 20.07
N TYR A 83 -4.11 11.69 20.22
CA TYR A 83 -3.19 10.57 20.31
C TYR A 83 -3.55 9.60 21.43
N ASP A 84 -3.82 10.11 22.64
CA ASP A 84 -4.07 9.27 23.82
C ASP A 84 -5.43 8.57 23.69
N ALA A 85 -6.44 9.25 23.16
CA ALA A 85 -7.73 8.65 22.83
C ALA A 85 -7.58 7.52 21.79
N MET A 86 -6.83 7.74 20.72
CA MET A 86 -6.60 6.72 19.68
C MET A 86 -5.78 5.53 20.19
N SER A 87 -4.76 5.79 21.00
CA SER A 87 -3.97 4.76 21.66
C SER A 87 -4.82 3.89 22.58
N ASN A 88 -5.69 4.51 23.39
CA ASN A 88 -6.60 3.80 24.29
C ASN A 88 -7.70 3.04 23.52
N TRP A 89 -8.25 3.61 22.45
CA TRP A 89 -9.20 2.92 21.58
C TRP A 89 -8.56 1.65 21.00
N MET A 90 -7.35 1.76 20.43
CA MET A 90 -6.63 0.60 19.92
C MET A 90 -6.31 -0.43 21.01
N LYS A 91 -5.98 0.01 22.22
CA LYS A 91 -5.76 -0.88 23.36
C LYS A 91 -7.03 -1.66 23.73
N GLU A 92 -8.16 -0.98 23.91
CA GLU A 92 -9.45 -1.64 24.22
C GLU A 92 -9.85 -2.62 23.10
N LEU A 93 -9.66 -2.26 21.82
CA LEU A 93 -9.94 -3.17 20.69
C LEU A 93 -9.02 -4.40 20.69
N ASN A 94 -7.72 -4.23 20.98
CA ASN A 94 -6.78 -5.35 20.99
C ASN A 94 -6.98 -6.28 22.20
N GLU A 95 -7.45 -5.76 23.33
CA GLU A 95 -7.80 -6.55 24.51
C GLU A 95 -9.07 -7.39 24.26
N GLU A 96 -10.10 -6.79 23.69
CA GLU A 96 -11.37 -7.48 23.38
C GLU A 96 -11.24 -8.44 22.18
N TYR A 97 -10.50 -8.01 21.14
CA TYR A 97 -10.33 -8.77 19.90
C TYR A 97 -8.84 -8.95 19.53
N PRO A 98 -8.12 -9.88 20.19
CA PRO A 98 -6.67 -10.03 20.01
C PRO A 98 -6.23 -10.33 18.57
N ASN A 99 -7.05 -11.04 17.80
CA ASN A 99 -6.76 -11.43 16.41
C ASN A 99 -7.31 -10.42 15.37
N TYR A 100 -8.00 -9.38 15.81
CA TYR A 100 -8.54 -8.34 14.93
C TYR A 100 -7.45 -7.44 14.40
N ASN A 101 -7.65 -6.89 13.20
CA ASN A 101 -6.71 -5.95 12.61
C ASN A 101 -7.37 -4.58 12.35
N THR A 102 -6.67 -3.53 12.76
CA THR A 102 -6.97 -2.16 12.37
C THR A 102 -5.80 -1.62 11.58
N VAL A 103 -6.09 -1.04 10.42
CA VAL A 103 -5.12 -0.28 9.63
C VAL A 103 -5.39 1.21 9.76
N GLY A 104 -4.41 1.96 10.25
CA GLY A 104 -4.49 3.42 10.35
C GLY A 104 -3.99 4.10 9.07
N GLU A 105 -4.79 5.02 8.54
CA GLU A 105 -4.34 5.91 7.48
C GLU A 105 -3.46 7.03 8.05
N THR A 106 -2.15 6.89 7.88
CA THR A 106 -1.15 7.87 8.30
C THR A 106 -0.49 8.50 7.08
N TRP A 107 -1.18 9.43 6.42
CA TRP A 107 -0.79 9.96 5.10
C TRP A 107 0.46 10.87 5.13
N VAL A 108 1.62 10.25 5.24
CA VAL A 108 2.95 10.86 5.17
C VAL A 108 3.88 9.88 4.45
N THR A 109 4.71 10.37 3.53
CA THR A 109 5.50 9.53 2.62
C THR A 109 6.88 9.15 3.19
N GLU A 110 7.26 9.72 4.33
CA GLU A 110 8.45 9.37 5.09
C GLU A 110 8.23 8.10 5.94
N PRO A 111 8.98 7.00 5.72
CA PRO A 111 8.80 5.74 6.45
C PRO A 111 8.93 5.85 7.98
N ALA A 112 9.74 6.78 8.47
CA ALA A 112 9.91 7.00 9.91
C ALA A 112 8.63 7.51 10.56
N TYR A 113 7.85 8.33 9.85
CA TYR A 113 6.59 8.84 10.36
C TYR A 113 5.57 7.72 10.51
N THR A 114 5.37 6.92 9.46
CA THR A 114 4.43 5.79 9.49
C THR A 114 4.87 4.72 10.48
N ALA A 115 6.17 4.45 10.61
CA ALA A 115 6.71 3.53 11.60
C ALA A 115 6.53 4.01 13.05
N TRP A 116 6.51 5.32 13.31
CA TRP A 116 6.25 5.89 14.65
C TRP A 116 4.88 5.48 15.20
N TRP A 117 3.90 5.37 14.30
CA TRP A 117 2.53 4.98 14.63
C TRP A 117 2.31 3.48 14.78
N GLN A 118 3.26 2.60 14.47
CA GLN A 118 3.05 1.17 14.66
C GLN A 118 3.19 0.79 16.14
N MET A 119 2.38 -0.17 16.59
CA MET A 119 2.43 -0.75 17.94
C MET A 119 3.86 -1.17 18.28
N ASP A 120 4.29 -0.83 19.49
CA ASP A 120 5.63 -1.12 20.03
C ASP A 120 6.79 -0.44 19.27
N SER A 121 6.50 0.65 18.54
CA SER A 121 7.54 1.40 17.85
C SER A 121 8.55 2.02 18.79
N LYS A 122 9.83 1.76 18.50
CA LYS A 122 10.95 2.38 19.22
C LYS A 122 11.02 3.90 18.99
N LEU A 123 10.41 4.38 17.90
CA LEU A 123 10.40 5.79 17.54
C LEU A 123 9.43 6.61 18.39
N SER A 124 8.36 5.99 18.90
CA SER A 124 7.36 6.65 19.75
C SER A 124 7.54 6.37 21.25
N ALA A 125 8.48 5.49 21.63
CA ALA A 125 8.77 5.17 23.02
C ALA A 125 9.06 6.44 23.87
N PRO A 126 8.52 6.54 25.10
CA PRO A 126 7.79 5.50 25.83
C PRO A 126 6.29 5.41 25.51
N LYS A 127 5.77 6.22 24.57
CA LYS A 127 4.38 6.11 24.11
C LYS A 127 4.20 4.85 23.25
N ASN A 128 2.95 4.39 23.15
CA ASN A 128 2.57 3.27 22.29
C ASN A 128 1.21 3.57 21.67
N SER A 129 1.11 3.55 20.34
CA SER A 129 -0.16 3.76 19.64
C SER A 129 -1.11 2.57 19.73
N ASN A 130 -0.58 1.38 20.07
CA ASN A 130 -1.29 0.09 20.00
C ASN A 130 -1.85 -0.25 18.60
N LEU A 131 -1.47 0.50 17.55
CA LEU A 131 -1.94 0.29 16.18
C LEU A 131 -1.13 -0.80 15.49
N LYS A 132 -1.75 -1.93 15.16
CA LYS A 132 -1.08 -3.08 14.54
C LYS A 132 -0.59 -2.79 13.11
N THR A 133 -1.45 -2.19 12.27
CA THR A 133 -1.17 -2.01 10.84
C THR A 133 -1.20 -0.54 10.46
N VAL A 134 -0.24 -0.12 9.63
CA VAL A 134 -0.16 1.23 9.05
C VAL A 134 -0.19 1.17 7.53
N MET A 135 -0.66 2.23 6.89
CA MET A 135 -0.65 2.37 5.42
C MET A 135 0.72 2.85 4.90
N ASP A 136 1.26 2.15 3.91
CA ASP A 136 2.59 2.38 3.33
C ASP A 136 2.54 3.48 2.24
N PHE A 137 2.30 4.72 2.65
CA PHE A 137 2.32 5.87 1.74
C PHE A 137 3.71 6.11 1.14
N SER A 138 4.78 5.65 1.80
CA SER A 138 6.13 5.69 1.23
C SER A 138 6.26 4.76 0.02
N PHE A 139 5.76 3.52 0.11
CA PHE A 139 5.69 2.63 -1.04
C PHE A 139 4.86 3.24 -2.17
N PHE A 140 3.67 3.76 -1.86
CA PHE A 140 2.78 4.42 -2.82
C PHE A 140 3.49 5.56 -3.58
N ASP A 141 4.18 6.46 -2.87
CA ASP A 141 4.87 7.60 -3.46
C ASP A 141 6.03 7.15 -4.36
N LYS A 142 6.86 6.22 -3.86
CA LYS A 142 8.02 5.70 -4.58
C LYS A 142 7.62 4.95 -5.85
N ILE A 143 6.59 4.12 -5.80
CA ILE A 143 6.14 3.38 -6.99
C ILE A 143 5.45 4.30 -8.02
N ASN A 144 4.69 5.31 -7.57
CA ASN A 144 4.07 6.29 -8.47
C ASN A 144 5.09 7.25 -9.10
N THR A 145 6.21 7.51 -8.43
CA THR A 145 7.34 8.23 -9.02
C THR A 145 8.10 7.33 -10.00
N ALA A 146 8.46 6.11 -9.57
CA ALA A 146 9.27 5.17 -10.34
C ALA A 146 8.65 4.78 -11.69
N LYS A 147 7.32 4.76 -11.80
CA LYS A 147 6.61 4.36 -13.02
C LYS A 147 6.94 5.26 -14.23
N ASN A 148 7.35 6.50 -13.99
CA ASN A 148 7.70 7.49 -15.01
C ASN A 148 9.23 7.62 -15.22
N GLU A 149 10.03 6.77 -14.59
CA GLU A 149 11.49 6.83 -14.62
C GLU A 149 12.09 5.56 -15.25
N GLN A 150 13.27 5.71 -15.86
CA GLN A 150 14.14 4.56 -16.13
C GLN A 150 14.82 4.16 -14.83
N THR A 151 14.91 2.86 -14.59
CA THR A 151 15.60 2.32 -13.42
C THR A 151 17.11 2.37 -13.64
N GLU A 152 17.79 3.04 -12.73
CA GLU A 152 19.24 3.14 -12.65
C GLU A 152 19.70 2.70 -11.25
N THR A 153 21.01 2.60 -11.02
CA THR A 153 21.57 1.99 -9.80
C THR A 153 21.37 2.80 -8.53
N TRP A 154 21.09 4.11 -8.60
CA TRP A 154 21.31 4.99 -7.45
C TRP A 154 20.05 5.59 -6.80
N PHE A 155 19.15 6.21 -7.56
CA PHE A 155 18.06 7.00 -6.95
C PHE A 155 16.76 7.06 -7.75
N LYS A 156 16.65 6.37 -8.90
CA LYS A 156 15.48 6.46 -9.79
C LYS A 156 14.89 5.10 -10.14
N GLY A 157 13.64 5.13 -10.60
CA GLY A 157 12.89 3.94 -10.96
C GLY A 157 12.77 3.00 -9.76
N LEU A 158 12.94 1.70 -10.01
CA LEU A 158 12.75 0.67 -8.99
C LEU A 158 13.79 0.70 -7.86
N ASP A 159 14.88 1.46 -7.98
CA ASP A 159 15.81 1.68 -6.87
C ASP A 159 15.15 2.46 -5.71
N ARG A 160 14.20 3.36 -6.01
CA ARG A 160 13.38 4.02 -4.98
C ARG A 160 12.63 3.00 -4.16
N VAL A 161 12.09 1.98 -4.82
CA VAL A 161 11.34 0.88 -4.19
C VAL A 161 12.26 0.00 -3.36
N TYR A 162 13.44 -0.36 -3.86
CA TYR A 162 14.47 -1.04 -3.08
C TYR A 162 14.73 -0.31 -1.76
N ASN A 163 14.96 1.00 -1.84
CA ASN A 163 15.16 1.86 -0.67
C ASN A 163 13.92 1.95 0.23
N ASN A 164 12.71 1.73 -0.27
CA ASN A 164 11.53 1.59 0.60
C ASN A 164 11.67 0.44 1.58
N PHE A 165 12.02 -0.73 1.08
CA PHE A 165 12.14 -1.94 1.89
C PHE A 165 13.40 -1.93 2.76
N VAL A 166 14.41 -1.13 2.41
CA VAL A 166 15.54 -0.87 3.33
C VAL A 166 15.03 -0.32 4.66
N TYR A 167 14.06 0.59 4.64
CA TYR A 167 13.52 1.21 5.87
C TYR A 167 12.61 0.30 6.71
N ASP A 168 12.43 -0.98 6.34
CA ASP A 168 11.69 -1.95 7.16
C ASP A 168 12.31 -2.12 8.56
N PHE A 169 13.59 -1.79 8.77
CA PHE A 169 14.21 -1.81 10.10
C PHE A 169 13.60 -0.82 11.10
N LEU A 170 12.85 0.18 10.61
CA LEU A 170 12.14 1.15 11.46
C LEU A 170 10.86 0.56 12.06
N TYR A 171 10.26 -0.42 11.40
CA TYR A 171 8.98 -1.00 11.78
C TYR A 171 9.16 -2.18 12.74
N PRO A 172 8.48 -2.20 13.90
CA PRO A 172 8.41 -3.38 14.75
C PRO A 172 7.92 -4.63 14.02
N ASN A 173 6.93 -4.48 13.14
CA ASN A 173 6.37 -5.58 12.37
C ASN A 173 6.11 -5.17 10.89
N PRO A 174 7.12 -5.32 10.02
CA PRO A 174 6.97 -5.01 8.59
C PRO A 174 5.94 -5.86 7.84
N THR A 175 5.52 -7.02 8.41
CA THR A 175 4.46 -7.84 7.80
C THR A 175 3.06 -7.27 8.04
N SER A 176 2.91 -6.42 9.06
CA SER A 176 1.69 -5.67 9.35
C SER A 176 1.79 -4.24 8.80
N VAL A 177 2.17 -4.14 7.52
CA VAL A 177 2.18 -2.88 6.77
C VAL A 177 1.35 -3.10 5.50
N LEU A 178 0.36 -2.23 5.29
CA LEU A 178 -0.56 -2.31 4.16
C LEU A 178 -0.05 -1.45 3.01
N ALA A 179 0.28 -2.07 1.87
CA ALA A 179 0.75 -1.38 0.68
C ALA A 179 -0.34 -1.31 -0.39
N PHE A 180 -0.29 -0.26 -1.20
CA PHE A 180 -1.22 0.01 -2.29
C PHE A 180 -0.49 0.87 -3.34
N ILE A 181 -0.97 0.84 -4.59
CA ILE A 181 -0.45 1.69 -5.67
C ILE A 181 -1.36 2.87 -5.97
N GLU A 182 -2.62 2.79 -5.55
CA GLU A 182 -3.66 3.81 -5.70
C GLU A 182 -4.80 3.52 -4.73
N ASN A 183 -5.57 4.55 -4.40
CA ASN A 183 -6.82 4.43 -3.68
C ASN A 183 -7.80 5.52 -4.15
N HIS A 184 -8.89 5.72 -3.42
CA HIS A 184 -9.93 6.68 -3.74
C HIS A 184 -9.57 8.17 -3.57
N ASP A 185 -8.46 8.48 -2.91
CA ASP A 185 -7.99 9.86 -2.67
C ASP A 185 -6.75 10.22 -3.52
N THR A 186 -6.26 9.29 -4.34
CA THR A 186 -5.12 9.50 -5.22
C THR A 186 -5.55 9.59 -6.67
N ASP A 187 -4.65 10.06 -7.54
CA ASP A 187 -4.78 9.75 -8.97
C ASP A 187 -4.89 8.23 -9.14
N ARG A 188 -5.62 7.79 -10.17
CA ARG A 188 -5.54 6.40 -10.59
C ARG A 188 -4.11 6.10 -11.00
N PHE A 189 -3.64 4.87 -10.82
CA PHE A 189 -2.23 4.52 -11.11
C PHE A 189 -1.86 4.80 -12.58
N LEU A 190 -2.81 4.63 -13.49
CA LEU A 190 -2.66 4.92 -14.92
C LEU A 190 -2.78 6.42 -15.27
N GLY A 191 -3.17 7.29 -14.35
CA GLY A 191 -3.47 8.70 -14.64
C GLY A 191 -4.58 8.80 -15.69
N GLU A 192 -4.28 9.37 -16.86
CA GLU A 192 -5.19 9.40 -18.02
C GLU A 192 -4.80 8.39 -19.12
N GLY A 193 -3.77 7.57 -18.89
CA GLY A 193 -3.21 6.65 -19.88
C GLY A 193 -3.77 5.23 -19.79
N ASP A 194 -3.11 4.32 -20.53
CA ASP A 194 -3.48 2.92 -20.72
C ASP A 194 -2.25 1.98 -20.76
N ASN A 195 -1.12 2.38 -20.15
CA ASN A 195 0.12 1.61 -20.15
C ASN A 195 0.01 0.33 -19.28
N LEU A 196 -0.45 -0.77 -19.90
CA LEU A 196 -0.61 -2.06 -19.24
C LEU A 196 0.71 -2.68 -18.73
N PRO A 197 1.83 -2.69 -19.47
CA PRO A 197 3.11 -3.21 -18.94
C PRO A 197 3.53 -2.54 -17.63
N MET A 198 3.43 -1.21 -17.55
CA MET A 198 3.71 -0.44 -16.34
C MET A 198 2.80 -0.86 -15.17
N LEU A 199 1.50 -1.00 -15.41
CA LEU A 199 0.55 -1.47 -14.39
C LEU A 199 0.86 -2.90 -13.93
N LYS A 200 1.16 -3.82 -14.86
CA LYS A 200 1.53 -5.20 -14.54
C LYS A 200 2.79 -5.27 -13.68
N GLN A 201 3.79 -4.44 -13.94
CA GLN A 201 5.01 -4.38 -13.14
C GLN A 201 4.75 -3.92 -11.71
N ALA A 202 4.03 -2.81 -11.53
CA ALA A 202 3.68 -2.30 -10.20
C ALA A 202 2.81 -3.30 -9.41
N SER A 203 1.87 -3.95 -10.10
CA SER A 203 0.97 -4.94 -9.50
C SER A 203 1.70 -6.24 -9.13
N THR A 204 2.65 -6.67 -9.96
CA THR A 204 3.52 -7.82 -9.66
C THR A 204 4.28 -7.55 -8.36
N LEU A 205 4.94 -6.40 -8.27
CA LEU A 205 5.63 -5.97 -7.06
C LEU A 205 4.72 -5.94 -5.83
N LEU A 206 3.58 -5.26 -5.91
CA LEU A 206 2.61 -5.16 -4.80
C LEU A 206 2.16 -6.54 -4.32
N LEU A 207 1.87 -7.46 -5.23
CA LEU A 207 1.27 -8.75 -4.90
C LEU A 207 2.29 -9.82 -4.50
N THR A 208 3.58 -9.60 -4.72
CA THR A 208 4.66 -10.55 -4.38
C THR A 208 5.60 -10.07 -3.27
N THR A 209 5.58 -8.79 -2.92
CA THR A 209 6.36 -8.24 -1.80
C THR A 209 5.81 -8.65 -0.42
N ARG A 210 6.57 -8.37 0.64
CA ARG A 210 6.26 -8.67 2.04
C ARG A 210 5.40 -7.58 2.67
N ARG A 211 4.15 -7.48 2.21
CA ARG A 211 3.13 -6.53 2.67
C ARG A 211 1.74 -7.18 2.67
N ILE A 212 0.78 -6.50 3.31
CA ILE A 212 -0.66 -6.72 3.07
C ILE A 212 -1.04 -5.89 1.84
N PRO A 213 -1.33 -6.47 0.67
CA PRO A 213 -1.67 -5.69 -0.52
C PRO A 213 -3.13 -5.24 -0.49
N GLN A 214 -3.38 -3.98 -0.83
CA GLN A 214 -4.70 -3.44 -1.13
C GLN A 214 -4.78 -3.07 -2.62
N LEU A 215 -5.87 -3.50 -3.26
CA LEU A 215 -6.22 -3.15 -4.64
C LEU A 215 -7.42 -2.22 -4.63
N TYR A 216 -7.48 -1.28 -5.58
CA TYR A 216 -8.62 -0.38 -5.74
C TYR A 216 -9.49 -0.88 -6.89
N TYR A 217 -10.81 -0.83 -6.72
CA TYR A 217 -11.74 -1.39 -7.71
C TYR A 217 -11.55 -0.71 -9.07
N GLY A 218 -11.59 -1.49 -10.15
CA GLY A 218 -11.44 -0.97 -11.50
C GLY A 218 -10.00 -1.00 -12.03
N THR A 219 -8.99 -1.12 -11.17
CA THR A 219 -7.59 -1.27 -11.62
C THR A 219 -7.43 -2.53 -12.48
N GLU A 220 -8.14 -3.60 -12.15
CA GLU A 220 -8.15 -4.88 -12.87
C GLU A 220 -8.75 -4.82 -14.28
N ILE A 221 -9.39 -3.70 -14.63
CA ILE A 221 -9.90 -3.37 -15.96
C ILE A 221 -9.34 -2.04 -16.47
N MET A 222 -8.24 -1.58 -15.89
CA MET A 222 -7.51 -0.38 -16.31
C MET A 222 -8.32 0.93 -16.22
N MET A 223 -9.17 1.08 -15.20
CA MET A 223 -9.81 2.37 -14.94
C MET A 223 -8.76 3.47 -14.68
N ASN A 224 -9.01 4.65 -15.22
CA ASN A 224 -8.11 5.78 -15.20
C ASN A 224 -8.83 7.06 -14.72
N GLY A 225 -8.05 8.01 -14.22
CA GLY A 225 -8.50 9.32 -13.75
C GLY A 225 -7.45 10.06 -12.91
N VAL A 226 -7.59 11.39 -12.85
CA VAL A 226 -6.75 12.28 -12.04
C VAL A 226 -7.59 13.14 -11.09
N LYS A 227 -7.06 13.38 -9.89
CA LYS A 227 -7.62 14.20 -8.82
C LYS A 227 -7.69 15.68 -9.18
N SER A 228 -6.85 16.15 -10.11
CA SER A 228 -6.92 17.52 -10.62
C SER A 228 -8.25 17.86 -11.30
N LYS A 229 -9.02 16.84 -11.73
CA LYS A 229 -10.40 16.99 -12.18
C LYS A 229 -11.38 17.02 -11.00
N SER A 230 -11.45 15.94 -10.22
CA SER A 230 -12.19 15.86 -8.96
C SER A 230 -12.00 14.50 -8.27
N ASP A 231 -12.43 14.39 -7.02
CA ASP A 231 -12.61 13.10 -6.34
C ASP A 231 -13.57 12.18 -7.08
N GLY A 232 -14.69 12.71 -7.58
CA GLY A 232 -15.64 11.94 -8.39
C GLY A 232 -15.00 11.35 -9.65
N TYR A 233 -14.00 12.02 -10.21
CA TYR A 233 -13.34 11.56 -11.44
C TYR A 233 -12.44 10.34 -11.23
N VAL A 234 -11.84 10.18 -10.05
CA VAL A 234 -11.07 8.97 -9.68
C VAL A 234 -11.95 7.88 -9.06
N ARG A 235 -13.21 8.22 -8.74
CA ARG A 235 -14.24 7.35 -8.14
C ARG A 235 -15.40 7.06 -9.11
N LYS A 236 -15.11 6.98 -10.41
CA LYS A 236 -16.12 6.66 -11.43
C LYS A 236 -16.80 5.33 -11.13
N ASP A 237 -18.04 5.24 -11.57
CA ASP A 237 -18.83 4.03 -11.59
C ASP A 237 -18.08 2.88 -12.29
N PHE A 238 -18.07 1.69 -11.66
CA PHE A 238 -17.54 0.49 -12.31
C PHE A 238 -18.45 0.13 -13.50
N PRO A 239 -17.91 -0.09 -14.72
CA PRO A 239 -18.74 -0.35 -15.91
C PRO A 239 -19.60 -1.61 -15.75
N GLY A 240 -20.92 -1.46 -15.81
CA GLY A 240 -21.91 -2.52 -15.61
C GLY A 240 -22.42 -2.64 -14.17
N GLY A 241 -22.03 -1.73 -13.28
CA GLY A 241 -22.49 -1.69 -11.89
C GLY A 241 -23.93 -1.20 -11.72
N TRP A 242 -24.51 -0.56 -12.74
CA TRP A 242 -25.85 0.02 -12.69
C TRP A 242 -26.78 -0.58 -13.73
N THR A 243 -28.05 -0.68 -13.36
CA THR A 243 -29.13 -1.02 -14.29
C THR A 243 -29.20 0.04 -15.39
N GLY A 244 -29.04 -0.38 -16.64
CA GLY A 244 -29.09 0.50 -17.82
C GLY A 244 -27.73 0.89 -18.39
N ASP A 245 -26.63 0.46 -17.77
CA ASP A 245 -25.29 0.64 -18.33
C ASP A 245 -25.20 -0.01 -19.72
N THR A 246 -24.76 0.78 -20.70
CA THR A 246 -24.56 0.30 -22.08
C THR A 246 -23.23 -0.43 -22.28
N GLU A 247 -22.29 -0.25 -21.35
CA GLU A 247 -20.99 -0.93 -21.30
C GLU A 247 -20.88 -1.76 -20.02
N THR A 248 -20.22 -2.92 -20.08
CA THR A 248 -20.03 -3.76 -18.90
C THR A 248 -18.63 -4.37 -18.87
N ALA A 249 -17.95 -4.26 -17.74
CA ALA A 249 -16.68 -4.92 -17.51
C ALA A 249 -16.81 -6.17 -16.61
N LEU A 250 -18.05 -6.53 -16.23
CA LEU A 250 -18.38 -7.69 -15.41
C LEU A 250 -18.16 -9.01 -16.14
N THR A 251 -18.29 -9.03 -17.47
CA THR A 251 -18.13 -10.23 -18.30
C THR A 251 -16.92 -10.10 -19.22
N ALA A 252 -16.35 -11.24 -19.62
CA ALA A 252 -15.23 -11.25 -20.58
C ALA A 252 -15.63 -10.66 -21.94
N ALA A 253 -16.87 -10.88 -22.39
CA ALA A 253 -17.36 -10.36 -23.67
C ALA A 253 -17.56 -8.83 -23.67
N GLY A 254 -17.88 -8.24 -22.51
CA GLY A 254 -18.04 -6.80 -22.37
C GLY A 254 -16.71 -6.03 -22.21
N ARG A 255 -15.63 -6.72 -21.85
CA ARG A 255 -14.29 -6.13 -21.77
C ARG A 255 -13.62 -6.06 -23.13
N SER A 256 -12.90 -4.97 -23.38
CA SER A 256 -11.99 -4.87 -24.52
C SER A 256 -10.86 -5.91 -24.44
N LYS A 257 -10.10 -6.08 -25.53
CA LYS A 257 -8.97 -7.03 -25.56
C LYS A 257 -7.92 -6.72 -24.48
N ILE A 258 -7.54 -5.45 -24.32
CA ILE A 258 -6.53 -5.03 -23.34
C ILE A 258 -7.06 -5.15 -21.90
N GLN A 259 -8.36 -4.88 -21.67
CA GLN A 259 -8.99 -5.09 -20.38
C GLN A 259 -9.04 -6.57 -19.99
N ASN A 260 -9.34 -7.46 -20.94
CA ASN A 260 -9.26 -8.91 -20.70
C ASN A 260 -7.82 -9.35 -20.41
N GLU A 261 -6.82 -8.75 -21.05
CA GLU A 261 -5.42 -9.03 -20.74
C GLU A 261 -5.04 -8.61 -19.31
N CYS A 262 -5.46 -7.41 -18.88
CA CYS A 262 -5.27 -6.94 -17.50
C CYS A 262 -6.00 -7.84 -16.50
N TYR A 263 -7.28 -8.10 -16.73
CA TYR A 263 -8.12 -8.93 -15.86
C TYR A 263 -7.55 -10.33 -15.71
N ASN A 264 -7.10 -10.97 -16.80
CA ASN A 264 -6.50 -12.30 -16.74
C ASN A 264 -5.14 -12.31 -16.03
N PHE A 265 -4.35 -11.25 -16.14
CA PHE A 265 -3.14 -11.08 -15.34
C PHE A 265 -3.46 -11.06 -13.84
N TYR A 266 -4.39 -10.20 -13.40
CA TYR A 266 -4.80 -10.13 -12.00
C TYR A 266 -5.41 -11.45 -11.52
N LYS A 267 -6.29 -12.06 -12.32
CA LYS A 267 -6.88 -13.36 -12.02
C LYS A 267 -5.80 -14.42 -11.80
N THR A 268 -4.79 -14.49 -12.66
CA THR A 268 -3.71 -15.46 -12.55
C THR A 268 -2.90 -15.23 -11.27
N LEU A 269 -2.41 -14.01 -11.06
CA LEU A 269 -1.53 -13.67 -9.95
C LEU A 269 -2.25 -13.77 -8.60
N LEU A 270 -3.50 -13.31 -8.49
CA LEU A 270 -4.27 -13.37 -7.26
C LEU A 270 -4.69 -14.80 -6.89
N ASN A 271 -5.09 -15.63 -7.86
CA ASN A 271 -5.39 -17.04 -7.59
C ASN A 271 -4.13 -17.82 -7.20
N TRP A 272 -2.98 -17.52 -7.81
CA TRP A 272 -1.70 -18.10 -7.39
C TRP A 272 -1.27 -17.63 -6.00
N ARG A 273 -1.46 -16.34 -5.67
CA ARG A 273 -1.12 -15.79 -4.35
C ARG A 273 -1.99 -16.38 -3.24
N LYS A 274 -3.26 -16.67 -3.55
CA LYS A 274 -4.22 -17.24 -2.59
C LYS A 274 -3.73 -18.60 -2.09
N GLY A 275 -3.41 -18.69 -0.80
CA GLY A 275 -2.89 -19.90 -0.18
C GLY A 275 -1.40 -20.18 -0.43
N ASN A 276 -0.66 -19.24 -1.02
CA ASN A 276 0.78 -19.37 -1.20
C ASN A 276 1.53 -18.87 0.04
N ASP A 277 1.94 -19.80 0.90
CA ASP A 277 2.67 -19.51 2.13
C ASP A 277 4.06 -18.89 1.89
N VAL A 278 4.68 -19.09 0.73
CA VAL A 278 5.96 -18.44 0.39
C VAL A 278 5.77 -16.92 0.32
N ILE A 279 4.66 -16.47 -0.27
CA ILE A 279 4.33 -15.04 -0.36
C ILE A 279 3.70 -14.52 0.93
N ALA A 280 2.85 -15.30 1.58
CA ALA A 280 2.16 -14.86 2.80
C ALA A 280 3.09 -14.80 4.03
N LYS A 281 4.01 -15.77 4.18
CA LYS A 281 4.81 -15.97 5.40
C LYS A 281 6.32 -15.92 5.17
N GLY A 282 6.77 -16.05 3.92
CA GLY A 282 8.19 -16.19 3.61
C GLY A 282 9.02 -14.97 3.95
N SER A 283 10.30 -15.21 4.24
CA SER A 283 11.32 -14.16 4.33
C SER A 283 11.51 -13.47 2.98
N MET A 284 12.23 -12.35 2.96
CA MET A 284 12.58 -11.65 1.72
C MET A 284 14.08 -11.42 1.67
N VAL A 285 14.69 -11.75 0.52
CA VAL A 285 16.06 -11.37 0.17
C VAL A 285 15.97 -10.50 -1.08
N GLN A 286 16.42 -9.25 -1.00
CA GLN A 286 16.40 -8.33 -2.13
C GLN A 286 17.81 -8.00 -2.62
N PHE A 287 17.93 -7.75 -3.92
CA PHE A 287 19.18 -7.37 -4.57
C PHE A 287 19.11 -5.90 -4.96
N MET A 288 20.23 -5.19 -4.81
CA MET A 288 20.39 -3.87 -5.43
C MET A 288 20.12 -3.97 -6.93
N VAL A 289 19.65 -2.87 -7.52
CA VAL A 289 19.41 -2.80 -8.95
C VAL A 289 20.68 -3.12 -9.74
N GLN A 290 20.58 -4.07 -10.66
CA GLN A 290 21.66 -4.45 -11.58
C GLN A 290 21.17 -4.29 -13.01
N ASN A 291 21.88 -3.50 -13.82
CA ASN A 291 21.56 -3.29 -15.23
C ASN A 291 20.11 -2.80 -15.47
N GLY A 292 19.50 -2.06 -14.53
CA GLY A 292 18.10 -1.61 -14.64
C GLY A 292 17.06 -2.65 -14.18
N VAL A 293 17.49 -3.82 -13.70
CA VAL A 293 16.63 -4.86 -13.12
C VAL A 293 16.66 -4.80 -11.61
N TYR A 294 15.47 -4.69 -11.01
CA TYR A 294 15.28 -4.93 -9.58
C TYR A 294 14.82 -6.38 -9.36
N ALA A 295 15.43 -7.08 -8.41
CA ALA A 295 15.12 -8.48 -8.14
C ALA A 295 15.08 -8.78 -6.64
N TYR A 296 14.21 -9.71 -6.25
CA TYR A 296 14.13 -10.21 -4.89
C TYR A 296 13.52 -11.61 -4.85
N ALA A 297 13.78 -12.34 -3.77
CA ALA A 297 13.25 -13.67 -3.52
C ALA A 297 12.39 -13.68 -2.26
N ARG A 298 11.31 -14.47 -2.31
CA ARG A 298 10.52 -14.88 -1.15
C ARG A 298 10.78 -16.34 -0.85
N GLN A 299 11.04 -16.68 0.42
CA GLN A 299 11.44 -18.02 0.81
C GLN A 299 10.69 -18.53 2.05
N HIS A 300 10.17 -19.75 1.97
CA HIS A 300 9.48 -20.40 3.08
C HIS A 300 9.60 -21.92 2.95
N GLU A 301 10.01 -22.60 4.02
CA GLU A 301 10.09 -24.06 4.10
C GLU A 301 10.76 -24.73 2.88
N GLY A 302 11.89 -24.17 2.45
CA GLY A 302 12.68 -24.68 1.32
C GLY A 302 12.16 -24.31 -0.07
N LYS A 303 10.95 -23.74 -0.19
CA LYS A 303 10.40 -23.21 -1.44
C LYS A 303 10.86 -21.77 -1.67
N THR A 304 11.09 -21.42 -2.94
CA THR A 304 11.53 -20.09 -3.33
C THR A 304 10.72 -19.56 -4.50
N VAL A 305 10.27 -18.31 -4.38
CA VAL A 305 9.75 -17.52 -5.49
C VAL A 305 10.73 -16.39 -5.77
N PHE A 306 11.28 -16.34 -6.97
CA PHE A 306 12.22 -15.31 -7.40
C PHE A 306 11.54 -14.34 -8.36
N VAL A 307 11.49 -13.07 -8.00
CA VAL A 307 10.84 -12.00 -8.75
C VAL A 307 11.91 -11.11 -9.38
N MET A 308 11.76 -10.84 -10.67
CA MET A 308 12.64 -9.93 -11.42
C MET A 308 11.80 -8.93 -12.20
N LEU A 309 12.15 -7.64 -12.13
CA LEU A 309 11.43 -6.55 -12.76
C LEU A 309 12.41 -5.72 -13.60
N ASN A 310 12.24 -5.72 -14.93
CA ASN A 310 13.01 -4.84 -15.80
C ASN A 310 12.42 -3.43 -15.70
N GLY A 311 13.09 -2.53 -14.99
CA GLY A 311 12.61 -1.17 -14.77
C GLY A 311 12.95 -0.20 -15.89
N THR A 312 13.23 -0.68 -17.11
CA THR A 312 13.55 0.13 -18.29
C THR A 312 12.53 -0.06 -19.42
N ASP A 313 12.45 0.91 -20.32
CA ASP A 313 11.63 0.84 -21.54
C ASP A 313 12.34 0.15 -22.70
N ALA A 314 13.48 -0.48 -22.44
CA ALA A 314 14.28 -1.23 -23.41
C ALA A 314 14.43 -2.69 -22.97
N GLU A 315 14.76 -3.55 -23.93
CA GLU A 315 15.25 -4.89 -23.62
C GLU A 315 16.53 -4.79 -22.79
N THR A 316 16.62 -5.61 -21.74
CA THR A 316 17.75 -5.61 -20.81
C THR A 316 18.27 -7.03 -20.63
N THR A 317 19.60 -7.17 -20.65
CA THR A 317 20.27 -8.43 -20.31
C THR A 317 21.01 -8.28 -18.99
N VAL A 318 20.69 -9.13 -18.02
CA VAL A 318 21.29 -9.12 -16.68
C VAL A 318 22.10 -10.40 -16.42
N PRO A 319 23.38 -10.29 -15.99
CA PRO A 319 24.17 -11.45 -15.57
C PRO A 319 23.57 -12.15 -14.34
N LEU A 320 23.31 -13.46 -14.42
CA LEU A 320 22.70 -14.23 -13.33
C LEU A 320 23.68 -14.52 -12.18
N LYS A 321 24.99 -14.25 -12.37
CA LYS A 321 26.01 -14.36 -11.31
C LYS A 321 25.66 -13.54 -10.05
N PHE A 322 24.93 -12.44 -10.20
CA PHE A 322 24.51 -11.59 -9.09
C PHE A 322 23.48 -12.28 -8.17
N TYR A 323 22.75 -13.26 -8.70
CA TYR A 323 21.62 -13.92 -8.01
C TYR A 323 21.95 -15.36 -7.60
N LYS A 324 23.24 -15.74 -7.61
CA LYS A 324 23.71 -17.11 -7.35
C LYS A 324 23.28 -17.64 -5.98
N GLU A 325 23.14 -16.78 -4.98
CA GLU A 325 22.65 -17.15 -3.64
C GLU A 325 21.24 -17.77 -3.69
N ILE A 326 20.37 -17.25 -4.55
CA ILE A 326 18.98 -17.69 -4.71
C ILE A 326 18.89 -18.82 -5.72
N LEU A 327 19.55 -18.67 -6.88
CA LEU A 327 19.47 -19.64 -7.97
C LEU A 327 20.21 -20.95 -7.65
N LYS A 328 21.26 -20.90 -6.82
CA LYS A 328 22.09 -22.06 -6.46
C LYS A 328 22.46 -22.90 -7.69
N ASP A 329 22.06 -24.17 -7.71
CA ASP A 329 22.30 -25.10 -8.81
C ASP A 329 21.11 -25.24 -9.77
N SER A 330 19.99 -24.54 -9.51
CA SER A 330 18.81 -24.56 -10.37
C SER A 330 19.18 -24.13 -11.78
N LYS A 331 18.76 -24.94 -12.76
CA LYS A 331 19.01 -24.69 -14.20
C LYS A 331 17.83 -24.03 -14.90
N GLN A 332 16.67 -24.07 -14.26
CA GLN A 332 15.45 -23.47 -14.77
C GLN A 332 14.46 -23.24 -13.62
N GLY A 333 13.45 -22.43 -13.87
CA GLY A 333 12.27 -22.27 -13.01
C GLY A 333 11.03 -22.04 -13.86
N LYS A 334 9.86 -22.01 -13.22
CA LYS A 334 8.59 -21.75 -13.92
C LYS A 334 8.11 -20.33 -13.64
N ASP A 335 7.98 -19.51 -14.67
CA ASP A 335 7.33 -18.20 -14.54
C ASP A 335 5.81 -18.38 -14.48
N ILE A 336 5.19 -17.99 -13.37
CA ILE A 336 3.75 -18.19 -13.16
C ILE A 336 2.91 -17.21 -13.97
N LEU A 337 3.48 -16.08 -14.42
CA LEU A 337 2.76 -15.08 -15.21
C LEU A 337 2.55 -15.55 -16.66
N SER A 338 3.59 -16.09 -17.29
CA SER A 338 3.51 -16.63 -18.65
C SER A 338 3.23 -18.13 -18.73
N GLY A 339 3.44 -18.86 -17.64
CA GLY A 339 3.41 -20.32 -17.57
C GLY A 339 4.62 -21.02 -18.20
N LYS A 340 5.60 -20.26 -18.72
CA LYS A 340 6.76 -20.79 -19.43
C LYS A 340 7.89 -21.16 -18.47
N THR A 341 8.73 -22.10 -18.90
CA THR A 341 10.00 -22.39 -18.24
C THR A 341 11.01 -21.31 -18.60
N VAL A 342 11.66 -20.75 -17.58
CA VAL A 342 12.78 -19.81 -17.70
C VAL A 342 14.07 -20.59 -17.45
N ALA A 343 14.94 -20.70 -18.45
CA ALA A 343 16.23 -21.34 -18.30
C ALA A 343 17.27 -20.37 -17.73
N PHE A 344 18.12 -20.85 -16.83
CA PHE A 344 19.19 -20.07 -16.20
C PHE A 344 20.53 -20.41 -16.83
N GLY A 345 21.01 -19.50 -17.68
CA GLY A 345 22.37 -19.52 -18.24
C GLY A 345 23.31 -18.57 -17.51
N GLU A 346 24.26 -17.97 -18.25
CA GLU A 346 25.14 -16.92 -17.71
C GLU A 346 24.41 -15.59 -17.46
N SER A 347 23.39 -15.31 -18.28
CA SER A 347 22.57 -14.11 -18.23
C SER A 347 21.11 -14.43 -18.58
N LEU A 348 20.22 -13.49 -18.26
CA LEU A 348 18.81 -13.52 -18.63
C LEU A 348 18.44 -12.23 -19.35
N THR A 349 17.74 -12.34 -20.47
CA THR A 349 17.22 -11.22 -21.25
C THR A 349 15.75 -11.01 -20.89
N MET A 350 15.38 -9.76 -20.61
CA MET A 350 14.04 -9.34 -20.24
C MET A 350 13.56 -8.25 -21.19
N GLY A 351 12.31 -8.35 -21.64
CA GLY A 351 11.67 -7.33 -22.47
C GLY A 351 11.41 -6.02 -21.70
N PRO A 352 11.09 -4.92 -22.40
CA PRO A 352 10.74 -3.63 -21.79
C PRO A 352 9.65 -3.79 -20.72
N ARG A 353 9.88 -3.25 -19.52
CA ARG A 353 8.95 -3.32 -18.37
C ARG A 353 8.48 -4.72 -17.98
N GLU A 354 9.19 -5.76 -18.44
CA GLU A 354 8.82 -7.14 -18.14
C GLU A 354 8.94 -7.44 -16.65
N SER A 355 8.05 -8.32 -16.18
CA SER A 355 8.08 -8.86 -14.84
C SER A 355 8.07 -10.38 -14.92
N LEU A 356 8.94 -11.02 -14.15
CA LEU A 356 9.01 -12.49 -14.03
C LEU A 356 8.74 -12.86 -12.57
N VAL A 357 7.94 -13.88 -12.35
CA VAL A 357 7.65 -14.45 -11.02
C VAL A 357 7.92 -15.94 -11.09
N ILE A 358 9.13 -16.32 -10.70
CA ILE A 358 9.70 -17.63 -11.01
C ILE A 358 9.66 -18.52 -9.77
N GLU A 359 8.94 -19.64 -9.84
CA GLU A 359 9.02 -20.70 -8.84
C GLU A 359 10.25 -21.58 -9.12
N LEU A 360 11.07 -21.81 -8.09
CA LEU A 360 12.28 -22.63 -8.11
C LEU A 360 12.09 -24.00 -7.43
#